data_AF-A0A960MWG3-F1
#
_entry.id   AF-A0A960MWG3-F1
#
_cell.length_a   1.000
_cell.length_b   1.000
_cell.length_c   1.000
_cell.angle_alpha   90.00
_cell.angle_beta   90.00
_cell.angle_gamma   90.00
#
_symmetry.space_group_name_H-M   'P 1'
#
loop_
_entity.id
_entity.type
_entity.pdbx_description
1 polymer ?
#
loop_
_entity_poly.entity_id
_entity_poly.type
_entity_poly.pdbx_seq_one_letter_code
_entity_poly.pdbx_strand_id
1 'polypeptide(L)'
;MFRSLFTVAGLTLLSRILGFIRDGMVLHFLGAGAAADAWVAAFRFPNLFRRVFGEGAFNAAFVPMYSRRLEESGEQAADEFGSRTLSLMFVILSVGFAISFIFMEPITRVVANGYTGERFDLAVKLSRITAIYMVFVCLMAAFSGILNSRRSFAPPAFAYVMLNVVFIAGLLFVTPRTGMPEYVLAWCVVAAGVIQLGIVMHATRKRGAHLRLVRPHFDADMKRLGLLMVPGLL
;
A
#
# COMPACT_ATOMS: atom_id res chain seq x y z
N MET A 1 24.17 10.72 6.54
CA MET A 1 23.36 11.14 5.37
C MET A 1 23.71 10.36 4.11
N PHE A 2 24.98 10.33 3.66
CA PHE A 2 25.37 9.62 2.44
C PHE A 2 25.08 8.11 2.44
N ARG A 3 25.40 7.40 3.54
CA ARG A 3 25.10 5.95 3.64
C ARG A 3 23.62 5.63 3.44
N SER A 4 22.71 6.39 4.08
CA SER A 4 21.27 6.18 3.93
C SER A 4 20.78 6.50 2.52
N LEU A 5 21.34 7.54 1.87
CA LEU A 5 21.03 7.87 0.48
C LEU A 5 21.44 6.73 -0.47
N PHE A 6 22.66 6.21 -0.34
CA PHE A 6 23.12 5.07 -1.15
C PHE A 6 22.29 3.81 -0.91
N THR A 7 21.92 3.51 0.34
CA THR A 7 21.04 2.37 0.64
C THR A 7 19.67 2.51 -0.02
N VAL A 8 19.03 3.68 0.10
CA VAL A 8 17.70 3.91 -0.50
C VAL A 8 17.78 3.89 -2.02
N ALA A 9 18.81 4.49 -2.62
CA ALA A 9 19.03 4.45 -4.06
C ALA A 9 19.23 3.01 -4.56
N GLY A 10 20.05 2.21 -3.86
CA GLY A 10 20.27 0.81 -4.18
C GLY A 10 18.99 -0.02 -4.08
N LEU A 11 18.20 0.15 -3.01
CA LEU A 11 16.90 -0.51 -2.85
C LEU A 11 15.89 -0.09 -3.93
N THR A 12 15.91 1.17 -4.34
CA THR A 12 15.04 1.69 -5.41
C THR A 12 15.41 1.07 -6.75
N LEU A 13 16.70 1.01 -7.09
CA LEU A 13 17.19 0.34 -8.30
C LEU A 13 16.84 -1.14 -8.29
N LEU A 14 17.06 -1.83 -7.17
CA LEU A 14 16.66 -3.22 -7.00
C LEU A 14 15.16 -3.43 -7.23
N SER A 15 14.33 -2.56 -6.67
CA SER A 15 12.88 -2.61 -6.88
C SER A 15 12.51 -2.41 -8.35
N ARG A 16 13.23 -1.56 -9.09
CA ARG A 16 12.98 -1.36 -10.53
C ARG A 16 13.37 -2.58 -11.36
N ILE A 17 14.53 -3.17 -11.08
CA ILE A 17 15.00 -4.38 -11.76
C ILE A 17 14.03 -5.54 -11.49
N LEU A 18 13.65 -5.76 -10.23
CA LEU A 18 12.68 -6.79 -9.88
C LEU A 18 11.29 -6.50 -10.45
N GLY A 19 10.90 -5.22 -10.53
CA GLY A 19 9.66 -4.82 -11.21
C GLY A 19 9.66 -5.20 -12.68
N PHE A 20 10.77 -4.96 -13.39
CA PHE A 20 10.93 -5.36 -14.79
C PHE A 20 10.85 -6.89 -14.97
N ILE A 21 11.54 -7.65 -14.11
CA ILE A 21 11.50 -9.13 -14.12
C ILE A 21 10.07 -9.60 -13.87
N ARG A 22 9.41 -9.07 -12.84
CA ARG A 22 8.02 -9.37 -12.49
C ARG A 22 7.10 -9.11 -13.69
N ASP A 23 7.24 -7.99 -14.37
CA ASP A 23 6.37 -7.65 -15.50
C ASP A 23 6.56 -8.61 -16.68
N GLY A 24 7.80 -9.00 -16.98
CA GLY A 24 8.09 -10.05 -17.96
C GLY A 24 7.50 -11.41 -17.56
N MET A 25 7.53 -11.75 -16.28
CA MET A 25 6.91 -12.98 -15.77
C MET A 25 5.38 -12.94 -15.81
N VAL A 26 4.76 -11.83 -15.40
CA VAL A 26 3.31 -11.64 -15.51
C VAL A 26 2.89 -11.84 -16.97
N LEU A 27 3.59 -11.23 -17.92
CA LEU A 27 3.34 -11.43 -19.35
C LEU A 27 3.54 -12.89 -19.78
N HIS A 28 4.59 -13.56 -19.31
CA HIS A 28 4.84 -14.97 -19.64
C HIS A 28 3.73 -15.91 -19.14
N PHE A 29 3.27 -15.72 -17.91
CA PHE A 29 2.29 -16.62 -17.29
C PHE A 29 0.83 -16.31 -17.69
N LEU A 30 0.47 -15.03 -17.84
CA LEU A 30 -0.90 -14.64 -18.22
C LEU A 30 -1.10 -14.51 -19.74
N GLY A 31 -0.02 -14.27 -20.48
CA GLY A 31 -0.09 -13.91 -21.89
C GLY A 31 -0.79 -12.57 -22.13
N ALA A 32 -1.21 -12.35 -23.38
CA ALA A 32 -2.10 -11.25 -23.76
C ALA A 32 -3.51 -11.81 -23.96
N GLY A 33 -4.45 -11.48 -23.07
CA GLY A 33 -5.81 -12.02 -23.10
C GLY A 33 -6.69 -11.51 -21.96
N ALA A 34 -7.91 -12.06 -21.85
CA ALA A 34 -8.92 -11.60 -20.91
C ALA A 34 -8.47 -11.68 -19.43
N ALA A 35 -7.67 -12.67 -19.06
CA ALA A 35 -7.13 -12.79 -17.70
C ALA A 35 -6.11 -11.69 -17.37
N ALA A 36 -5.23 -11.36 -18.32
CA ALA A 36 -4.26 -10.26 -18.17
C ALA A 36 -4.97 -8.91 -18.04
N ASP A 37 -5.98 -8.66 -18.89
CA ASP A 37 -6.83 -7.48 -18.84
C ASP A 37 -7.55 -7.34 -17.49
N ALA A 38 -8.19 -8.41 -17.03
CA ALA A 38 -8.87 -8.45 -15.74
C ALA A 38 -7.91 -8.20 -14.57
N TRP A 39 -6.72 -8.79 -14.62
CA TRP A 39 -5.66 -8.56 -13.63
C TRP A 39 -5.21 -7.09 -13.61
N VAL A 40 -4.94 -6.49 -14.76
CA VAL A 40 -4.51 -5.08 -14.87
C VAL A 40 -5.57 -4.15 -14.29
N ALA A 41 -6.84 -4.38 -14.62
CA ALA A 41 -7.97 -3.64 -14.06
C ALA A 41 -8.04 -3.80 -12.52
N ALA A 42 -7.99 -5.04 -12.04
CA ALA A 42 -8.06 -5.35 -10.62
C ALA A 42 -6.88 -4.80 -9.80
N PHE A 43 -5.68 -4.74 -10.38
CA PHE A 43 -4.50 -4.21 -9.73
C PHE A 43 -4.43 -2.67 -9.78
N ARG A 44 -5.18 -2.02 -10.67
CA ARG A 44 -5.25 -0.56 -10.72
C ARG A 44 -5.88 0.05 -9.46
N PHE A 45 -6.93 -0.60 -8.93
CA PHE A 45 -7.63 -0.14 -7.72
C PHE A 45 -6.71 0.01 -6.50
N PRO A 46 -6.01 -1.04 -6.00
CA PRO A 46 -5.07 -0.90 -4.89
C PRO A 46 -3.90 0.04 -5.19
N ASN A 47 -3.44 0.14 -6.44
CA ASN A 47 -2.35 1.02 -6.81
C ASN A 47 -2.71 2.51 -6.70
N LEU A 48 -3.98 2.86 -6.93
CA LEU A 48 -4.47 4.22 -6.68
C LEU A 48 -4.26 4.63 -5.23
N PHE A 49 -4.66 3.77 -4.29
CA PHE A 49 -4.45 4.00 -2.86
C PHE A 49 -2.96 4.06 -2.48
N ARG A 50 -2.14 3.16 -3.04
CA ARG A 50 -0.68 3.20 -2.86
C ARG A 50 -0.08 4.53 -3.28
N ARG A 51 -0.50 5.08 -4.44
CA ARG A 51 -0.02 6.37 -4.94
C ARG A 51 -0.47 7.52 -4.05
N VAL A 52 -1.76 7.59 -3.71
CA VAL A 52 -2.33 8.67 -2.89
C VAL A 52 -1.72 8.71 -1.48
N PHE A 53 -1.61 7.55 -0.83
CA PHE A 53 -1.18 7.49 0.57
C PHE A 53 0.34 7.34 0.72
N GLY A 54 0.97 6.49 -0.10
CA GLY A 54 2.39 6.15 -0.02
C GLY A 54 3.30 7.21 -0.63
N GLU A 55 2.98 7.70 -1.82
CA GLU A 55 3.83 8.63 -2.57
C GLU A 55 3.26 10.07 -2.57
N GLY A 56 1.96 10.22 -2.32
CA GLY A 56 1.22 11.44 -2.60
C GLY A 56 0.79 12.21 -1.35
N ALA A 57 -0.44 12.75 -1.44
CA ALA A 57 -1.01 13.75 -0.55
C ALA A 57 -0.89 13.44 0.95
N PHE A 58 -1.15 12.19 1.35
CA PHE A 58 -1.11 11.82 2.77
C PHE A 58 0.27 12.03 3.36
N ASN A 59 1.32 11.47 2.74
CA ASN A 59 2.68 11.56 3.30
C ASN A 59 3.20 13.00 3.27
N ALA A 60 2.85 13.78 2.25
CA ALA A 60 3.19 15.20 2.18
C ALA A 60 2.59 16.03 3.34
N ALA A 61 1.40 15.67 3.82
CA ALA A 61 0.75 16.33 4.94
C ALA A 61 1.16 15.76 6.31
N PHE A 62 1.20 14.44 6.42
CA PHE A 62 1.42 13.73 7.68
C PHE A 62 2.86 13.86 8.20
N VAL A 63 3.87 13.70 7.33
CA VAL A 63 5.29 13.72 7.74
C VAL A 63 5.70 15.04 8.39
N PRO A 64 5.37 16.23 7.84
CA PRO A 64 5.66 17.49 8.51
C PRO A 64 4.92 17.65 9.85
N MET A 65 3.66 17.22 9.93
CA MET A 65 2.88 17.31 11.17
C MET A 65 3.42 16.41 12.29
N TYR A 66 3.88 15.21 11.95
CA TYR A 66 4.51 14.28 12.89
C TYR A 66 5.91 14.76 13.28
N SER A 67 6.76 15.14 12.31
CA SER A 67 8.11 15.66 12.56
C SER A 67 8.10 16.88 13.47
N ARG A 68 7.18 17.83 13.23
CA ARG A 68 7.04 19.02 14.05
C ARG A 68 6.72 18.70 15.51
N ARG A 69 5.81 17.74 15.76
CA ARG A 69 5.51 17.29 17.13
C ARG A 69 6.69 16.59 17.77
N LEU A 70 7.41 15.79 17.00
CA LEU A 70 8.60 15.09 17.48
C LEU A 70 9.67 16.09 17.94
N GLU A 71 9.85 17.18 17.20
CA GLU A 71 10.81 18.24 17.50
C GLU A 71 10.35 19.19 18.61
N GLU A 72 9.10 19.67 18.57
CA GLU A 72 8.58 20.72 19.47
C GLU A 72 7.97 20.17 20.76
N SER A 73 7.39 18.96 20.73
CA SER A 73 6.57 18.40 21.83
C SER A 73 7.07 17.05 22.34
N GLY A 74 8.16 16.52 21.77
CA GLY A 74 8.79 15.27 22.17
C GLY A 74 8.11 14.00 21.62
N GLU A 75 8.75 12.86 21.91
CA GLU A 75 8.36 11.55 21.34
C GLU A 75 6.95 11.12 21.72
N GLN A 76 6.53 11.35 22.96
CA GLN A 76 5.22 10.92 23.45
C GLN A 76 4.09 11.62 22.67
N ALA A 77 4.15 12.94 22.50
CA ALA A 77 3.15 13.69 21.77
C ALA A 77 3.09 13.30 20.28
N ALA A 78 4.24 13.03 19.67
CA ALA A 78 4.32 12.54 18.30
C ALA A 78 3.70 11.15 18.17
N ASP A 79 4.01 10.22 19.08
CA ASP A 79 3.49 8.85 19.07
C ASP A 79 1.98 8.80 19.37
N GLU A 80 1.46 9.69 20.21
CA GLU A 80 0.01 9.85 20.41
C GLU A 80 -0.69 10.35 19.14
N PHE A 81 -0.11 11.30 18.42
CA PHE A 81 -0.62 11.76 17.13
C PHE A 81 -0.57 10.65 16.07
N GLY A 82 0.54 9.92 15.99
CA GLY A 82 0.70 8.77 15.09
C GLY A 82 -0.30 7.65 15.41
N SER A 83 -0.51 7.36 16.70
CA SER A 83 -1.48 6.36 17.17
C SER A 83 -2.91 6.73 16.81
N ARG A 84 -3.30 7.99 17.02
CA ARG A 84 -4.62 8.51 16.61
C ARG A 84 -4.81 8.43 15.10
N THR A 85 -3.80 8.86 14.32
CA THR A 85 -3.84 8.82 12.86
C THR A 85 -4.00 7.39 12.36
N LEU A 86 -3.18 6.45 12.83
CA LEU A 86 -3.26 5.04 12.43
C LEU A 86 -4.59 4.41 12.81
N SER A 87 -5.11 4.69 14.00
CA SER A 87 -6.39 4.13 14.47
C SER A 87 -7.55 4.65 13.62
N LEU A 88 -7.55 5.95 13.32
CA LEU A 88 -8.56 6.55 12.47
C LEU A 88 -8.47 6.03 11.03
N MET A 89 -7.26 5.99 10.46
CA MET A 89 -7.02 5.41 9.13
C MET A 89 -7.49 3.97 9.07
N PHE A 90 -7.16 3.14 10.06
CA PHE A 90 -7.59 1.75 10.09
C PHE A 90 -9.11 1.62 10.01
N VAL A 91 -9.85 2.42 10.77
CA VAL A 91 -11.33 2.38 10.74
C VAL A 91 -11.87 2.90 9.41
N ILE A 92 -11.40 4.05 8.92
CA ILE A 92 -11.85 4.61 7.63
C ILE A 92 -11.56 3.64 6.49
N LEU A 93 -10.36 3.05 6.45
CA LEU A 93 -9.95 2.10 5.43
C LEU A 93 -10.71 0.78 5.53
N SER A 94 -11.02 0.30 6.74
CA SER A 94 -11.80 -0.92 6.93
C SER A 94 -13.25 -0.73 6.46
N VAL A 95 -13.86 0.41 6.78
CA VAL A 95 -15.20 0.78 6.27
C VAL A 95 -15.16 0.96 4.76
N GLY A 96 -14.17 1.69 4.24
CA GLY A 96 -13.97 1.87 2.81
C GLY A 96 -13.75 0.54 2.07
N PHE A 97 -13.04 -0.40 2.68
CA PHE A 97 -12.85 -1.75 2.14
C PHE A 97 -14.17 -2.50 2.08
N ALA A 98 -14.95 -2.52 3.17
CA ALA A 98 -16.24 -3.19 3.21
C ALA A 98 -17.19 -2.63 2.14
N ILE A 99 -17.27 -1.31 2.02
CA ILE A 99 -18.05 -0.63 0.97
C ILE A 99 -17.53 -1.04 -0.41
N SER A 100 -16.21 -0.94 -0.64
CA SER A 100 -15.61 -1.28 -1.94
C SER A 100 -15.86 -2.74 -2.31
N PHE A 101 -15.80 -3.66 -1.34
CA PHE A 101 -16.02 -5.08 -1.55
C PHE A 101 -17.46 -5.38 -1.99
N ILE A 102 -18.44 -4.77 -1.31
CA ILE A 102 -19.88 -4.89 -1.64
C ILE A 102 -20.16 -4.28 -3.01
N PHE A 103 -19.69 -3.05 -3.23
CA PHE A 103 -19.91 -2.29 -4.47
C PHE A 103 -18.81 -2.51 -5.51
N MET A 104 -18.11 -3.65 -5.49
CA MET A 104 -16.96 -3.85 -6.38
C MET A 104 -17.38 -3.92 -7.84
N GLU A 105 -18.57 -4.44 -8.14
CA GLU A 105 -19.06 -4.52 -9.51
C GLU A 105 -19.21 -3.13 -10.16
N PRO A 106 -19.97 -2.17 -9.60
CA PRO A 106 -20.05 -0.83 -10.19
C PRO A 106 -18.70 -0.10 -10.17
N ILE A 107 -17.85 -0.31 -9.16
CA ILE A 107 -16.49 0.24 -9.13
C ILE A 107 -15.68 -0.28 -10.32
N THR A 108 -15.65 -1.59 -10.54
CA THR A 108 -14.94 -2.20 -11.67
C THR A 108 -15.52 -1.72 -13.00
N ARG A 109 -16.83 -1.47 -13.11
CA ARG A 109 -17.43 -0.93 -14.35
C ARG A 109 -16.88 0.45 -14.72
N VAL A 110 -16.57 1.28 -13.73
CA VAL A 110 -15.92 2.58 -13.94
C VAL A 110 -14.44 2.41 -14.30
N VAL A 111 -13.72 1.52 -13.59
CA VAL A 111 -12.27 1.33 -13.77
C VAL A 111 -11.93 0.59 -15.08
N ALA A 112 -12.78 -0.36 -15.46
CA ALA A 112 -12.62 -1.28 -16.58
C ALA A 112 -13.73 -1.07 -17.61
N ASN A 113 -13.90 0.18 -18.05
CA ASN A 113 -14.91 0.53 -19.04
C ASN A 113 -14.70 -0.26 -20.35
N GLY A 114 -15.77 -0.85 -20.87
CA GLY A 114 -15.76 -1.67 -22.08
C GLY A 114 -15.53 -3.17 -21.86
N TYR A 115 -15.25 -3.62 -20.63
CA TYR A 115 -15.15 -5.06 -20.34
C TYR A 115 -16.56 -5.66 -20.21
N THR A 116 -16.77 -6.86 -20.80
CA THR A 116 -18.04 -7.57 -20.78
C THR A 116 -17.83 -9.08 -20.55
N GLY A 117 -18.90 -9.80 -20.19
CA GLY A 117 -18.89 -11.24 -19.97
C GLY A 117 -17.85 -11.70 -18.95
N GLU A 118 -17.21 -12.84 -19.22
CA GLU A 118 -16.25 -13.49 -18.31
C GLU A 118 -15.07 -12.58 -17.94
N ARG A 119 -14.63 -11.69 -18.85
CA ARG A 119 -13.54 -10.73 -18.58
C ARG A 119 -13.92 -9.76 -17.46
N PHE A 120 -15.15 -9.26 -17.50
CA PHE A 120 -15.66 -8.35 -16.48
C PHE A 120 -15.86 -9.07 -15.14
N ASP A 121 -16.46 -10.25 -15.16
CA ASP A 121 -16.71 -11.04 -13.95
C ASP A 121 -15.41 -11.42 -13.24
N LEU A 122 -14.38 -11.78 -14.02
CA LEU A 122 -13.04 -12.05 -13.50
C LEU A 122 -12.41 -10.79 -12.90
N ALA A 123 -12.50 -9.65 -13.59
CA ALA A 123 -12.00 -8.38 -13.05
C ALA A 123 -12.67 -8.04 -11.71
N VAL A 124 -13.99 -8.23 -11.58
CA VAL A 124 -14.70 -8.01 -10.30
C VAL A 124 -14.19 -8.94 -9.20
N LYS A 125 -14.03 -10.23 -9.49
CA LYS A 125 -13.51 -11.21 -8.51
C LYS A 125 -12.10 -10.86 -8.04
N LEU A 126 -11.20 -10.55 -8.98
CA LEU A 126 -9.82 -10.18 -8.66
C LEU A 126 -9.77 -8.86 -7.88
N SER A 127 -10.55 -7.85 -8.28
CA SER A 127 -10.64 -6.57 -7.57
C SER A 127 -11.08 -6.74 -6.11
N ARG A 128 -12.06 -7.62 -5.84
CA ARG A 128 -12.50 -7.93 -4.46
C ARG A 128 -11.36 -8.44 -3.60
N ILE A 129 -10.51 -9.32 -4.13
CA ILE A 129 -9.35 -9.86 -3.42
C ILE A 129 -8.30 -8.76 -3.22
N THR A 130 -7.93 -8.05 -4.30
CA THR A 130 -6.87 -7.05 -4.24
C THR A 130 -7.25 -5.82 -3.42
N ALA A 131 -8.54 -5.53 -3.23
CA ALA A 131 -9.00 -4.45 -2.37
C ALA A 131 -8.56 -4.61 -0.91
N ILE A 132 -8.36 -5.84 -0.43
CA ILE A 132 -7.86 -6.11 0.94
C ILE A 132 -6.50 -5.41 1.15
N TYR A 133 -5.66 -5.41 0.12
CA TYR A 133 -4.34 -4.77 0.18
C TYR A 133 -4.39 -3.25 0.35
N MET A 134 -5.50 -2.59 -0.02
CA MET A 134 -5.60 -1.14 0.16
C MET A 134 -5.43 -0.74 1.64
N VAL A 135 -5.96 -1.57 2.56
CA VAL A 135 -5.84 -1.32 4.00
C VAL A 135 -4.38 -1.42 4.42
N PHE A 136 -3.69 -2.49 3.99
CA PHE A 136 -2.29 -2.71 4.34
C PHE A 136 -1.35 -1.65 3.77
N VAL A 137 -1.52 -1.26 2.50
CA VAL A 137 -0.62 -0.31 1.86
C VAL A 137 -0.76 1.11 2.42
N CYS A 138 -1.98 1.53 2.76
CA CYS A 138 -2.22 2.83 3.37
C CYS A 138 -1.68 2.90 4.81
N LEU A 139 -1.84 1.83 5.60
CA LEU A 139 -1.20 1.76 6.93
C LEU A 139 0.33 1.74 6.81
N MET A 140 0.86 0.96 5.87
CA MET A 140 2.30 0.91 5.62
C MET A 140 2.86 2.28 5.25
N ALA A 141 2.12 3.08 4.47
CA ALA A 141 2.48 4.45 4.16
C ALA A 141 2.59 5.33 5.41
N ALA A 142 1.65 5.23 6.34
CA ALA A 142 1.68 5.97 7.61
C ALA A 142 2.87 5.57 8.49
N PHE A 143 3.13 4.27 8.66
CA PHE A 143 4.33 3.81 9.35
C PHE A 143 5.62 4.26 8.66
N SER A 144 5.64 4.29 7.33
CA SER A 144 6.76 4.80 6.55
C SER A 144 6.99 6.29 6.80
N GLY A 145 5.91 7.09 6.90
CA GLY A 145 5.99 8.49 7.27
C GLY A 145 6.62 8.72 8.66
N ILE A 146 6.25 7.89 9.64
CA ILE A 146 6.83 7.91 11.00
C ILE A 146 8.32 7.58 10.95
N LEU A 147 8.69 6.52 10.23
CA LEU A 147 10.08 6.11 10.06
C LEU A 147 10.92 7.17 9.36
N ASN A 148 10.38 7.80 8.32
CA ASN A 148 11.05 8.89 7.61
C ASN A 148 11.27 10.11 8.50
N SER A 149 10.28 10.47 9.31
CA SER A 149 10.39 11.55 10.32
C SER A 149 11.49 11.26 11.34
N ARG A 150 11.70 9.98 11.70
CA ARG A 150 12.79 9.50 12.55
C ARG A 150 14.08 9.15 11.78
N ARG A 151 14.25 9.67 10.56
CA ARG A 151 15.44 9.48 9.68
C ARG A 151 15.78 8.01 9.35
N SER A 152 14.79 7.12 9.38
CA SER A 152 14.93 5.69 9.11
C SER A 152 14.33 5.31 7.75
N PHE A 153 15.05 5.61 6.67
CA PHE A 153 14.54 5.51 5.29
C PHE A 153 14.64 4.11 4.64
N ALA A 154 15.54 3.24 5.12
CA ALA A 154 15.79 1.95 4.49
C ALA A 154 14.63 0.93 4.65
N PRO A 155 13.99 0.77 5.83
CA PRO A 155 12.89 -0.19 5.96
C PRO A 155 11.68 0.12 5.05
N PRO A 156 11.22 1.38 4.93
CA PRO A 156 10.20 1.73 3.93
C PRO A 156 10.59 1.36 2.50
N ALA A 157 11.82 1.70 2.08
CA ALA A 157 12.31 1.37 0.74
C ALA A 157 12.35 -0.15 0.51
N PHE A 158 12.79 -0.93 1.50
CA PHE A 158 12.84 -2.39 1.41
C PHE A 158 11.44 -3.01 1.37
N ALA A 159 10.46 -2.47 2.10
CA ALA A 159 9.08 -2.94 2.03
C ALA A 159 8.54 -2.88 0.59
N TYR A 160 8.78 -1.80 -0.16
CA TYR A 160 8.35 -1.71 -1.57
C TYR A 160 8.96 -2.80 -2.46
N VAL A 161 10.20 -3.24 -2.19
CA VAL A 161 10.84 -4.34 -2.92
C VAL A 161 10.07 -5.66 -2.74
N MET A 162 9.49 -5.89 -1.55
CA MET A 162 8.82 -7.16 -1.22
C MET A 162 7.62 -7.47 -2.09
N LEU A 163 6.93 -6.46 -2.64
CA LEU A 163 5.82 -6.69 -3.56
C LEU A 163 6.28 -7.48 -4.79
N ASN A 164 7.43 -7.09 -5.38
CA ASN A 164 7.97 -7.78 -6.54
C ASN A 164 8.47 -9.19 -6.18
N VAL A 165 9.13 -9.34 -5.03
CA VAL A 165 9.61 -10.65 -4.56
C VAL A 165 8.45 -11.63 -4.38
N VAL A 166 7.37 -11.20 -3.73
CA VAL A 166 6.19 -12.05 -3.48
C VAL A 166 5.48 -12.43 -4.78
N PHE A 167 5.40 -11.52 -5.75
CA PHE A 167 4.83 -11.84 -7.07
C PHE A 167 5.69 -12.86 -7.82
N ILE A 168 7.00 -12.62 -7.91
CA ILE A 168 7.93 -13.52 -8.58
C ILE A 168 7.86 -14.92 -7.94
N ALA A 169 7.88 -15.00 -6.60
CA ALA A 169 7.75 -16.26 -5.89
C ALA A 169 6.39 -16.94 -6.15
N GLY A 170 5.28 -16.20 -6.14
CA GLY A 170 3.96 -16.74 -6.46
C GLY A 170 3.88 -17.31 -7.87
N LEU A 171 4.39 -16.57 -8.85
CA LEU A 171 4.43 -17.01 -10.24
C LEU A 171 5.34 -18.24 -10.43
N LEU A 172 6.52 -18.28 -9.82
CA LEU A 172 7.42 -19.44 -9.96
C LEU A 172 6.94 -20.69 -9.24
N PHE A 173 6.38 -20.54 -8.03
CA PHE A 173 6.15 -21.69 -7.16
C PHE A 173 4.66 -22.06 -7.04
N VAL A 174 3.74 -21.10 -7.06
CA VAL A 174 2.31 -21.37 -6.81
C VAL A 174 1.55 -21.57 -8.13
N THR A 175 1.86 -20.78 -9.14
CA THR A 175 1.17 -20.85 -10.45
C THR A 175 1.30 -22.23 -11.11
N PRO A 176 2.49 -22.89 -11.15
CA PRO A 176 2.61 -24.20 -11.78
C PRO A 176 1.77 -25.30 -11.11
N ARG A 177 1.38 -25.10 -9.84
CA ARG A 177 0.57 -26.05 -9.07
C ARG A 177 -0.93 -25.81 -9.21
N THR A 178 -1.33 -24.59 -9.54
CA THR A 178 -2.74 -24.16 -9.55
C THR A 178 -3.28 -23.93 -10.95
N GLY A 179 -2.43 -23.57 -11.91
CA GLY A 179 -2.82 -23.19 -13.27
C GLY A 179 -3.60 -21.87 -13.35
N MET A 180 -3.63 -21.07 -12.28
CA MET A 180 -4.46 -19.87 -12.14
C MET A 180 -3.62 -18.63 -11.80
N PRO A 181 -2.76 -18.15 -12.71
CA PRO A 181 -1.81 -17.07 -12.43
C PRO A 181 -2.47 -15.77 -11.94
N GLU A 182 -3.63 -15.41 -12.46
CA GLU A 182 -4.37 -14.20 -12.08
C GLU A 182 -4.81 -14.21 -10.61
N TYR A 183 -5.29 -15.35 -10.11
CA TYR A 183 -5.68 -15.50 -8.72
C TYR A 183 -4.46 -15.57 -7.81
N VAL A 184 -3.38 -16.22 -8.26
CA VAL A 184 -2.10 -16.24 -7.54
C VAL A 184 -1.59 -14.81 -7.34
N LEU A 185 -1.58 -14.00 -8.40
CA LEU A 185 -1.17 -12.59 -8.31
C LEU A 185 -2.07 -11.78 -7.37
N ALA A 186 -3.39 -11.97 -7.43
CA ALA A 186 -4.31 -11.28 -6.53
C ALA A 186 -4.04 -11.58 -5.05
N TRP A 187 -3.75 -12.83 -4.70
CA TRP A 187 -3.37 -13.20 -3.33
C TRP A 187 -1.95 -12.76 -2.97
N CYS A 188 -1.01 -12.78 -3.92
CA CYS A 188 0.33 -12.24 -3.72
C CYS A 188 0.32 -10.77 -3.34
N VAL A 189 -0.59 -9.96 -3.91
CA VAL A 189 -0.79 -8.56 -3.50
C VAL A 189 -1.14 -8.47 -2.02
N VAL A 190 -2.11 -9.26 -1.56
CA VAL A 190 -2.52 -9.27 -0.15
C VAL A 190 -1.37 -9.72 0.75
N ALA A 191 -0.70 -10.82 0.40
CA ALA A 191 0.44 -11.35 1.14
C ALA A 191 1.59 -10.33 1.23
N ALA A 192 1.89 -9.64 0.13
CA ALA A 192 2.88 -8.57 0.10
C ALA A 192 2.50 -7.44 1.06
N GLY A 193 1.23 -7.00 1.08
CA GLY A 193 0.76 -5.98 2.01
C GLY A 193 0.99 -6.35 3.48
N VAL A 194 0.69 -7.60 3.85
CA VAL A 194 0.94 -8.10 5.21
C VAL A 194 2.44 -8.08 5.55
N ILE A 195 3.29 -8.59 4.66
CA ILE A 195 4.75 -8.62 4.84
C ILE A 195 5.30 -7.19 4.97
N GLN A 196 4.89 -6.30 4.07
CA GLN A 196 5.30 -4.90 4.03
C GLN A 196 4.94 -4.17 5.32
N LEU A 197 3.69 -4.29 5.76
CA LEU A 197 3.22 -3.69 7.00
C LEU A 197 4.01 -4.25 8.19
N GLY A 198 4.24 -5.57 8.25
CA GLY A 198 5.04 -6.21 9.30
C GLY A 198 6.47 -5.66 9.38
N ILE A 199 7.14 -5.46 8.23
CA ILE A 199 8.49 -4.89 8.16
C ILE A 199 8.52 -3.50 8.77
N VAL A 200 7.63 -2.60 8.34
CA VAL A 200 7.65 -1.21 8.82
C VAL A 200 7.16 -1.10 10.26
N MET A 201 6.20 -1.91 10.70
CA MET A 201 5.77 -1.98 12.10
C MET A 201 6.92 -2.38 13.02
N HIS A 202 7.65 -3.43 12.66
CA HIS A 202 8.82 -3.90 13.41
C HIS A 202 9.92 -2.84 13.46
N ALA A 203 10.25 -2.25 12.31
CA ALA A 203 11.24 -1.19 12.24
C ALA A 203 10.85 0.04 13.08
N THR A 204 9.57 0.40 13.09
CA THR A 204 9.04 1.54 13.87
C THR A 204 9.25 1.33 15.36
N ARG A 205 8.90 0.14 15.87
CA ARG A 205 9.15 -0.24 17.27
C ARG A 205 10.63 -0.21 17.61
N LYS A 206 11.50 -0.73 16.72
CA LYS A 206 12.96 -0.68 16.89
C LYS A 206 13.54 0.74 16.89
N ARG A 207 12.82 1.71 16.34
CA ARG A 207 13.21 3.14 16.30
C ARG A 207 12.61 3.97 17.43
N GLY A 208 12.05 3.32 18.46
CA GLY A 208 11.52 3.98 19.66
C GLY A 208 10.12 4.59 19.50
N ALA A 209 9.45 4.34 18.37
CA ALA A 209 8.04 4.74 18.21
C ALA A 209 7.11 3.67 18.75
N HIS A 210 6.42 3.99 19.85
CA HIS A 210 5.52 3.08 20.56
C HIS A 210 4.06 3.39 20.26
N LEU A 211 3.62 2.95 19.09
CA LEU A 211 2.26 3.21 18.60
C LEU A 211 1.27 2.20 19.16
N ARG A 212 0.09 2.69 19.55
CA ARG A 212 -1.02 1.89 20.08
C ARG A 212 -2.28 2.14 19.27
N LEU A 213 -3.11 1.11 19.14
CA LEU A 213 -4.49 1.31 18.69
C LEU A 213 -5.25 2.01 19.81
N VAL A 214 -5.73 3.21 19.51
CA VAL A 214 -6.51 4.05 20.42
C VAL A 214 -7.90 4.26 19.85
N ARG A 215 -8.84 4.75 20.67
CA ARG A 215 -10.18 5.06 20.16
C ARG A 215 -10.05 6.13 19.07
N PRO A 216 -10.58 5.89 17.85
CA PRO A 216 -10.51 6.86 16.77
C PRO A 216 -11.29 8.11 17.18
N HIS A 217 -10.67 9.27 17.03
CA HIS A 217 -11.27 10.55 17.38
C HIS A 217 -10.98 11.56 16.27
N PHE A 218 -12.03 12.17 15.72
CA PHE A 218 -11.93 13.22 14.72
C PHE A 218 -11.74 14.57 15.40
N ASP A 219 -10.49 14.89 15.74
CA ASP A 219 -10.11 16.19 16.30
C ASP A 219 -9.72 17.21 15.21
N ALA A 220 -9.34 18.42 15.66
CA ALA A 220 -8.88 19.49 14.79
C ALA A 220 -7.61 19.09 14.00
N ASP A 221 -6.76 18.23 14.56
CA ASP A 221 -5.55 17.75 13.88
C ASP A 221 -5.90 16.83 12.72
N MET A 222 -6.89 15.94 12.89
CA MET A 222 -7.36 15.08 11.81
C MET A 222 -8.06 15.88 10.70
N LYS A 223 -8.82 16.92 11.06
CA LYS A 223 -9.40 17.86 10.08
C LYS A 223 -8.32 18.59 9.29
N ARG A 224 -7.28 19.07 9.97
CA ARG A 224 -6.14 19.74 9.35
C ARG A 224 -5.38 18.80 8.41
N LEU A 225 -5.13 17.56 8.84
CA LEU A 225 -4.50 16.54 8.01
C LEU A 225 -5.30 16.28 6.74
N GLY A 226 -6.62 16.09 6.86
CA GLY A 226 -7.51 15.92 5.70
C GLY A 226 -7.51 17.12 4.75
N LEU A 227 -7.55 18.34 5.29
CA LEU A 227 -7.50 19.57 4.48
C LEU A 227 -6.19 19.68 3.69
N LEU A 228 -5.06 19.33 4.31
CA LEU A 228 -3.74 19.35 3.69
C LEU A 228 -3.57 18.28 2.60
N MET A 229 -4.41 17.24 2.60
CA MET A 229 -4.40 16.24 1.53
C MET A 229 -5.10 16.71 0.26
N VAL A 230 -6.06 17.65 0.35
CA VAL A 230 -6.88 18.09 -0.80
C VAL A 230 -6.04 18.57 -1.99
N PRO A 231 -5.02 19.44 -1.84
CA PRO A 231 -4.24 19.91 -2.97
C PRO A 231 -3.44 18.80 -3.69
N GLY A 232 -3.07 17.73 -2.98
CA GLY A 232 -2.34 16.60 -3.58
C GLY A 232 -3.24 15.53 -4.21
N LEU A 233 -4.57 15.71 -4.13
CA LEU A 233 -5.58 14.84 -4.74
C LEU A 233 -6.14 15.40 -6.05
N LEU A 234 -5.95 16.70 -6.31
CA LEU A 234 -6.33 17.43 -7.52
C LEU A 234 -5.18 17.40 -8.55
#